data_AF-A0A2R5EDQ3-F1
#
_entry.id   AF-A0A2R5EDQ3-F1
#
_cell.length_a   1.000
_cell.length_b   1.000
_cell.length_c   1.000
_cell.angle_alpha   90.00
_cell.angle_beta   90.00
_cell.angle_gamma   90.00
#
_symmetry.space_group_name_H-M   'P 1'
#
loop_
_entity.id
_entity.type
_entity.pdbx_description
1 polymer ?
#
loop_
_entity_poly.entity_id
_entity_poly.type
_entity_poly.pdbx_seq_one_letter_code
_entity_poly.pdbx_strand_id
1 'polypeptide(L)'
;MEAIRRYWYKAVEHLDGPLLTITLIIMGIGTATVYSATYIGLSRMAPQAVNLLIAFSCMWVVAQIPPQKLLRFAVPLYVVGVILLVAVWLFGIKVNGARRWLHIGITRIQPSEILKIAMPLMLAWYFHKHEAALRWRHYGTAALILLVPVVLIAKQPDLGTAILVFAAGFYIIFFAGLSWKIILGLVAAGAAAAPFAWTMLHDYQRKRILTLIDPTTDPLGTGYHIIQSTIAIGSGGIFGKGWLNGTQTHLEFIPEKHTDFIFAVFSEEWGLMGNLVLLILYLLLIGRCVMIAANAPTLSSRLLAGAIALNFFTYSFVNMGMVSGILPVVGVPLPFVSYGGTALVTLFLGLGILMSIHTHRMLVKK
;
A
#
# COMPACT_ATOMS: atom_id res chain seq x y z
N MET A 1 39.66 -7.85 12.58
CA MET A 1 38.66 -8.48 11.67
C MET A 1 37.45 -9.04 12.42
N GLU A 2 37.58 -9.65 13.60
CA GLU A 2 36.44 -10.22 14.34
C GLU A 2 35.41 -9.19 14.82
N ALA A 3 35.84 -8.01 15.27
CA ALA A 3 34.92 -6.93 15.65
C ALA A 3 34.04 -6.49 14.47
N ILE A 4 34.64 -6.29 13.29
CA ILE A 4 33.93 -5.96 12.04
C ILE A 4 32.94 -7.07 11.70
N ARG A 5 33.38 -8.33 11.74
CA ARG A 5 32.51 -9.49 11.46
C ARG A 5 31.33 -9.57 12.45
N ARG A 6 31.55 -9.28 13.73
CA ARG A 6 30.51 -9.26 14.78
C ARG A 6 29.52 -8.11 14.61
N TYR A 7 29.98 -6.93 14.19
CA TYR A 7 29.12 -5.81 13.83
C TYR A 7 28.27 -6.12 12.60
N TRP A 8 28.88 -6.71 11.55
CA TRP A 8 28.16 -7.14 10.35
C TRP A 8 27.11 -8.21 10.65
N TYR A 9 27.44 -9.22 11.47
CA TYR A 9 26.46 -10.23 11.86
C TYR A 9 25.27 -9.61 12.58
N LYS A 10 25.51 -8.76 13.60
CA LYS A 10 24.42 -8.05 14.30
C LYS A 10 23.60 -7.15 13.37
N ALA A 11 24.22 -6.60 12.34
CA ALA A 11 23.54 -5.70 11.42
C ALA A 11 22.67 -6.46 10.40
N VAL A 12 22.94 -7.73 10.11
CA VAL A 12 22.16 -8.53 9.13
C VAL A 12 21.26 -9.57 9.80
N GLU A 13 21.46 -9.84 11.10
CA GLU A 13 20.77 -10.87 11.89
C GLU A 13 19.24 -10.85 11.77
N HIS A 14 18.65 -9.67 11.69
CA HIS A 14 17.19 -9.50 11.70
C HIS A 14 16.55 -9.39 10.30
N LEU A 15 17.29 -9.67 9.23
CA LEU A 15 16.75 -9.67 7.86
C LEU A 15 16.24 -11.06 7.48
N ASP A 16 14.98 -11.15 7.06
CA ASP A 16 14.39 -12.38 6.53
C ASP A 16 14.84 -12.61 5.09
N GLY A 17 15.77 -13.55 4.89
CA GLY A 17 16.35 -13.86 3.57
C GLY A 17 15.30 -14.15 2.49
N PRO A 18 14.33 -15.06 2.69
CA PRO A 18 13.30 -15.35 1.70
C PRO A 18 12.45 -14.12 1.32
N LEU A 19 11.96 -13.38 2.31
CA LEU A 19 11.15 -12.18 2.08
C LEU A 19 11.94 -11.10 1.32
N LEU A 20 13.20 -10.90 1.71
CA LEU A 20 14.10 -9.94 1.08
C LEU A 20 14.37 -10.30 -0.38
N THR A 21 14.71 -11.57 -0.66
CA THR A 21 15.00 -12.04 -2.03
C THR A 21 13.79 -11.86 -2.94
N ILE A 22 12.58 -12.26 -2.51
CA ILE A 22 11.36 -12.09 -3.30
C ILE A 22 11.12 -10.60 -3.59
N THR A 23 11.27 -9.75 -2.56
CA THR A 23 11.11 -8.29 -2.72
C THR A 23 12.11 -7.73 -3.72
N LEU A 24 13.39 -8.12 -3.64
CA LEU A 24 14.45 -7.65 -4.54
C LEU A 24 14.19 -8.08 -5.99
N ILE A 25 13.65 -9.28 -6.22
CA ILE A 25 13.27 -9.74 -7.56
C ILE A 25 12.13 -8.87 -8.12
N ILE A 26 11.06 -8.65 -7.35
CA ILE A 26 9.94 -7.79 -7.77
C ILE A 26 10.42 -6.37 -8.04
N MET A 27 11.30 -5.84 -7.18
CA MET A 27 11.89 -4.52 -7.31
C MET A 27 12.78 -4.42 -8.55
N GLY A 28 13.55 -5.46 -8.87
CA GLY A 28 14.35 -5.53 -10.09
C GLY A 28 13.47 -5.43 -11.34
N ILE A 29 12.39 -6.21 -11.39
CA ILE A 29 11.36 -6.12 -12.44
C ILE A 29 10.80 -4.70 -12.50
N GLY A 30 10.42 -4.15 -11.33
CA GLY A 30 9.91 -2.79 -11.20
C GLY A 30 10.82 -1.72 -11.78
N THR A 31 12.10 -1.74 -11.41
CA THR A 31 13.08 -0.79 -11.95
C THR A 31 13.28 -0.93 -13.45
N ALA A 32 13.25 -2.15 -13.99
CA ALA A 32 13.33 -2.39 -15.43
C ALA A 32 12.08 -1.87 -16.18
N THR A 33 10.90 -2.02 -15.59
CA THR A 33 9.66 -1.48 -16.17
C THR A 33 9.60 0.04 -16.06
N VAL A 34 10.01 0.63 -14.93
CA VAL A 34 10.08 2.09 -14.76
C VAL A 34 11.10 2.71 -15.73
N TYR A 35 12.24 2.04 -15.95
CA TYR A 35 13.20 2.42 -16.98
C TYR A 35 12.51 2.52 -18.34
N SER A 36 11.82 1.46 -18.75
CA SER A 36 11.13 1.42 -20.03
C SER A 36 10.03 2.48 -20.15
N ALA A 37 9.20 2.63 -19.10
CA ALA A 37 8.14 3.62 -19.06
C ALA A 37 8.64 5.08 -19.18
N THR A 38 9.91 5.33 -18.82
CA THR A 38 10.54 6.66 -18.77
C THR A 38 11.66 6.84 -19.81
N TYR A 39 11.81 5.92 -20.77
CA TYR A 39 12.95 5.88 -21.71
C TYR A 39 13.26 7.20 -22.43
N ILE A 40 12.23 8.01 -22.73
CA ILE A 40 12.35 9.30 -23.43
C ILE A 40 12.90 10.43 -22.52
N GLY A 41 12.94 10.21 -21.20
CA GLY A 41 13.49 11.17 -20.24
C GLY A 41 14.17 10.47 -19.05
N LEU A 42 15.49 10.28 -19.13
CA LEU A 42 16.35 9.73 -18.05
C LEU A 42 16.24 10.46 -16.68
N SER A 43 15.45 11.53 -16.57
CA SER A 43 15.30 12.38 -15.40
C SER A 43 14.65 11.71 -14.18
N ARG A 44 14.01 10.54 -14.32
CA ARG A 44 13.26 9.87 -13.24
C ARG A 44 13.98 8.70 -12.58
N MET A 45 15.02 8.16 -13.21
CA MET A 45 15.76 7.03 -12.66
C MET A 45 16.59 7.39 -11.43
N ALA A 46 17.37 8.48 -11.50
CA ALA A 46 18.21 8.89 -10.39
C ALA A 46 17.38 9.19 -9.12
N PRO A 47 16.25 9.94 -9.20
CA PRO A 47 15.34 10.08 -8.06
C PRO A 47 14.78 8.75 -7.55
N GLN A 48 14.42 7.81 -8.43
CA GLN A 48 13.93 6.48 -8.02
C GLN A 48 15.01 5.69 -7.28
N ALA A 49 16.25 5.70 -7.75
CA ALA A 49 17.38 5.03 -7.09
C ALA A 49 17.63 5.61 -5.69
N VAL A 50 17.58 6.94 -5.54
CA VAL A 50 17.69 7.60 -4.22
C VAL A 50 16.53 7.18 -3.30
N ASN A 51 15.29 7.18 -3.80
CA ASN A 51 14.12 6.76 -3.03
C ASN A 51 14.22 5.29 -2.59
N LEU A 52 14.71 4.41 -3.47
CA LEU A 52 14.96 3.00 -3.17
C LEU A 52 16.00 2.83 -2.07
N LEU A 53 17.12 3.57 -2.15
CA LEU A 53 18.15 3.56 -1.11
C LEU A 53 17.62 4.06 0.24
N ILE A 54 16.83 5.12 0.24
CA ILE A 54 16.20 5.64 1.47
C ILE A 54 15.26 4.60 2.06
N ALA A 55 14.37 4.04 1.24
CA ALA A 55 13.39 3.06 1.71
C ALA A 55 14.03 1.76 2.20
N PHE A 56 15.04 1.24 1.51
CA PHE A 56 15.80 0.09 1.94
C PHE A 56 16.50 0.36 3.28
N SER A 57 17.07 1.56 3.43
CA SER A 57 17.70 2.00 4.69
C SER A 57 16.67 2.07 5.83
N CYS A 58 15.47 2.61 5.56
CA CYS A 58 14.37 2.63 6.53
C CYS A 58 13.90 1.23 6.93
N MET A 59 13.72 0.32 5.95
CA MET A 59 13.40 -1.09 6.21
C MET A 59 14.45 -1.73 7.09
N TRP A 60 15.73 -1.54 6.75
CA TRP A 60 16.85 -2.12 7.50
C TRP A 60 16.84 -1.65 8.95
N VAL A 61 16.74 -0.34 9.20
CA VAL A 61 16.68 0.22 10.55
C VAL A 61 15.50 -0.34 11.33
N VAL A 62 14.30 -0.38 10.74
CA VAL A 62 13.10 -0.88 11.42
C VAL A 62 13.19 -2.38 11.71
N ALA A 63 13.79 -3.17 10.82
CA ALA A 63 14.01 -4.60 11.03
C ALA A 63 14.85 -4.88 12.28
N GLN A 64 15.78 -3.99 12.63
CA GLN A 64 16.61 -4.12 13.85
C GLN A 64 15.90 -3.74 15.15
N ILE A 65 14.71 -3.12 15.09
CA ILE A 65 14.00 -2.65 16.28
C ILE A 65 13.01 -3.74 16.71
N PRO A 66 13.08 -4.25 17.95
CA PRO A 66 12.13 -5.24 18.46
C PRO A 66 10.67 -4.78 18.34
N PRO A 67 9.72 -5.67 17.99
CA PRO A 67 8.31 -5.32 17.79
C PRO A 67 7.68 -4.61 18.99
N GLN A 68 8.06 -4.99 20.21
CA GLN A 68 7.55 -4.39 21.45
C GLN A 68 8.00 -2.92 21.61
N LYS A 69 9.18 -2.56 21.10
CA LYS A 69 9.63 -1.16 21.09
C LYS A 69 8.88 -0.36 20.04
N LEU A 70 8.62 -0.96 18.86
CA LEU A 70 7.81 -0.31 17.81
C LEU A 70 6.41 0.05 18.32
N LEU A 71 5.77 -0.83 19.11
CA LEU A 71 4.46 -0.56 19.71
C LEU A 71 4.44 0.63 20.68
N ARG A 72 5.58 1.02 21.27
CA ARG A 72 5.64 2.23 22.12
C ARG A 72 5.47 3.52 21.31
N PHE A 73 5.81 3.48 20.02
CA PHE A 73 5.64 4.60 19.11
C PHE A 73 4.23 4.67 18.51
N ALA A 74 3.38 3.67 18.73
CA ALA A 74 2.05 3.59 18.13
C ALA A 74 1.16 4.81 18.46
N VAL A 75 1.04 5.16 19.75
CA VAL A 75 0.22 6.30 20.18
C VAL A 75 0.80 7.63 19.69
N PRO A 76 2.10 7.95 19.89
CA PRO A 76 2.68 9.18 19.36
C PRO A 76 2.55 9.32 17.83
N LEU A 77 2.86 8.26 17.07
CA LEU A 77 2.78 8.30 15.60
C LEU A 77 1.36 8.55 15.11
N TYR A 78 0.37 7.89 15.74
CA TYR A 78 -1.04 8.07 15.38
C TYR A 78 -1.51 9.49 15.70
N VAL A 79 -1.23 9.99 16.90
CA VAL A 79 -1.64 11.34 17.32
C VAL A 79 -1.00 12.40 16.43
N VAL A 80 0.31 12.30 16.18
CA VAL A 80 1.02 13.21 15.27
C VAL A 80 0.44 13.14 13.87
N GLY A 81 0.18 11.94 13.35
CA GLY A 81 -0.40 11.79 12.01
C GLY A 81 -1.81 12.39 11.88
N VAL A 82 -2.67 12.24 12.90
CA VAL A 82 -3.99 12.88 12.93
C VAL A 82 -3.87 14.40 13.02
N ILE A 83 -2.99 14.92 13.87
CA ILE A 83 -2.72 16.36 13.97
C ILE A 83 -2.26 16.91 12.61
N LEU A 84 -1.36 16.20 11.93
CA LEU A 84 -0.88 16.60 10.60
C LEU A 84 -2.00 16.56 9.55
N LEU A 85 -2.94 15.61 9.60
CA LEU A 85 -4.10 15.63 8.71
C LEU A 85 -5.02 16.84 8.96
N VAL A 86 -5.22 17.22 10.23
CA VAL A 86 -5.94 18.45 10.57
C VAL A 86 -5.18 19.68 10.08
N ALA A 87 -3.84 19.68 10.21
CA ALA A 87 -3.00 20.75 9.71
C ALA A 87 -3.08 20.88 8.17
N VAL A 88 -3.19 19.77 7.41
CA VAL A 88 -3.44 19.82 5.96
C VAL A 88 -4.76 20.51 5.65
N TRP A 89 -5.80 20.28 6.45
CA TRP A 89 -7.09 20.92 6.23
C TRP A 89 -7.01 22.45 6.38
N LEU A 90 -6.20 22.94 7.34
CA LEU A 90 -6.01 24.37 7.62
C LEU A 90 -4.98 25.05 6.71
N PHE A 91 -3.83 24.40 6.48
CA PHE A 91 -2.63 25.00 5.87
C PHE A 91 -2.15 24.24 4.62
N GLY A 92 -2.89 23.24 4.16
CA GLY A 92 -2.49 22.39 3.04
C GLY A 92 -2.47 23.10 1.70
N ILE A 93 -1.48 22.76 0.88
CA ILE A 93 -1.29 23.31 -0.46
C ILE A 93 -2.12 22.50 -1.45
N LYS A 94 -2.78 23.19 -2.39
CA LYS A 94 -3.48 22.56 -3.52
C LYS A 94 -2.45 22.09 -4.56
N VAL A 95 -2.42 20.78 -4.81
CA VAL A 95 -1.66 20.17 -5.91
C VAL A 95 -2.64 19.30 -6.70
N ASN A 96 -2.68 19.44 -8.02
CA ASN A 96 -3.61 18.70 -8.90
C ASN A 96 -5.09 18.77 -8.44
N GLY A 97 -5.51 19.94 -7.95
CA GLY A 97 -6.88 20.17 -7.46
C GLY A 97 -7.19 19.68 -6.04
N ALA A 98 -6.26 18.99 -5.36
CA ALA A 98 -6.48 18.46 -4.01
C ALA A 98 -5.51 19.04 -2.96
N ARG A 99 -6.02 19.32 -1.75
CA ARG A 99 -5.21 19.74 -0.59
C ARG A 99 -4.77 18.51 0.21
N ARG A 100 -3.58 17.99 -0.09
CA ARG A 100 -3.03 16.77 0.52
C ARG A 100 -1.63 16.93 1.11
N TRP A 101 -0.96 18.04 0.79
CA TRP A 101 0.46 18.24 1.06
C TRP A 101 0.68 19.39 2.04
N LEU A 102 1.59 19.18 2.99
CA LEU A 102 2.13 20.23 3.85
C LEU A 102 3.54 20.58 3.41
N HIS A 103 3.85 21.87 3.35
CA HIS A 103 5.20 22.35 3.09
C HIS A 103 5.88 22.65 4.43
N ILE A 104 6.95 21.91 4.73
CA ILE A 104 7.69 22.03 6.00
C ILE A 104 8.97 22.85 5.76
N GLY A 105 8.93 23.78 4.79
CA GLY A 105 10.06 24.63 4.40
C GLY A 105 11.08 23.93 3.49
N ILE A 106 11.51 22.71 3.85
CA ILE A 106 12.57 21.97 3.12
C ILE A 106 11.97 20.98 2.11
N THR A 107 10.86 20.34 2.48
CA THR A 107 10.19 19.34 1.63
C THR A 107 8.69 19.33 1.85
N ARG A 108 7.97 18.64 0.97
CA ARG A 108 6.54 18.40 1.06
C ARG A 108 6.30 17.03 1.68
N ILE A 109 5.51 16.97 2.74
CA ILE A 109 5.10 15.72 3.38
C ILE A 109 3.61 15.52 3.14
N GLN A 110 3.24 14.28 2.84
CA GLN A 110 1.87 13.81 2.76
C GLN A 110 1.54 13.04 4.05
N PRO A 111 0.78 13.63 5.00
CA PRO A 111 0.54 13.00 6.30
C PRO A 111 -0.21 11.66 6.24
N SER A 112 -1.02 11.47 5.20
CA SER A 112 -1.76 10.23 5.00
C SER A 112 -0.84 9.01 4.80
N GLU A 113 0.39 9.20 4.29
CA GLU A 113 1.41 8.16 4.16
C GLU A 113 1.85 7.63 5.54
N ILE A 114 2.03 8.52 6.52
CA ILE A 114 2.41 8.14 7.89
C ILE A 114 1.32 7.27 8.51
N LEU A 115 0.04 7.62 8.28
CA LEU A 115 -1.07 6.88 8.85
C LEU A 115 -1.27 5.48 8.25
N LYS A 116 -0.75 5.18 7.06
CA LYS A 116 -0.80 3.81 6.54
C LYS A 116 -0.06 2.82 7.45
N ILE A 117 0.95 3.29 8.18
CA ILE A 117 1.71 2.48 9.16
C ILE A 117 1.24 2.77 10.58
N ALA A 118 1.04 4.04 10.96
CA ALA A 118 0.69 4.40 12.33
C ALA A 118 -0.68 3.85 12.76
N MET A 119 -1.64 3.77 11.84
CA MET A 119 -3.00 3.34 12.13
C MET A 119 -3.06 1.83 12.49
N PRO A 120 -2.51 0.89 11.69
CA PRO A 120 -2.45 -0.52 12.12
C PRO A 120 -1.58 -0.73 13.37
N LEU A 121 -0.53 0.07 13.56
CA LEU A 121 0.29 0.02 14.78
C LEU A 121 -0.51 0.44 16.03
N MET A 122 -1.32 1.49 15.92
CA MET A 122 -2.20 1.99 16.99
C MET A 122 -3.26 0.97 17.38
N LEU A 123 -3.92 0.36 16.40
CA LEU A 123 -4.92 -0.68 16.69
C LEU A 123 -4.27 -1.93 17.28
N ALA A 124 -3.12 -2.36 16.76
CA ALA A 124 -2.39 -3.49 17.33
C ALA A 124 -2.00 -3.24 18.81
N TRP A 125 -1.53 -2.03 19.12
CA TRP A 125 -1.26 -1.60 20.50
C TRP A 125 -2.52 -1.58 21.36
N TYR A 126 -3.63 -1.04 20.83
CA TYR A 126 -4.89 -0.93 21.56
C TYR A 126 -5.47 -2.30 21.93
N PHE A 127 -5.49 -3.25 20.99
CA PHE A 127 -5.97 -4.60 21.24
C PHE A 127 -5.05 -5.37 22.19
N HIS A 128 -3.73 -5.19 22.08
CA HIS A 128 -2.80 -5.80 23.02
C HIS A 128 -2.99 -5.31 24.45
N LYS A 129 -3.26 -4.00 24.64
CA LYS A 129 -3.52 -3.43 25.97
C LYS A 129 -4.78 -4.00 26.63
N HIS A 130 -5.77 -4.42 25.83
CA HIS A 130 -7.05 -4.94 26.32
C HIS A 130 -7.22 -6.46 26.11
N GLU A 131 -6.12 -7.16 25.80
CA GLU A 131 -6.10 -8.58 25.46
C GLU A 131 -6.76 -9.46 26.54
N ALA A 132 -6.52 -9.16 27.82
CA ALA A 132 -7.05 -9.94 28.94
C ALA A 132 -8.55 -9.75 29.20
N ALA A 133 -9.19 -8.69 28.68
CA ALA A 133 -10.56 -8.32 29.01
C ALA A 133 -11.33 -7.80 27.79
N LEU A 134 -11.20 -8.48 26.65
CA LEU A 134 -11.82 -8.05 25.41
C LEU A 134 -13.36 -8.15 25.47
N ARG A 135 -14.04 -7.08 25.09
CA ARG A 135 -15.49 -6.85 25.17
C ARG A 135 -15.94 -6.11 23.92
N TRP A 136 -17.22 -6.18 23.60
CA TRP A 136 -17.80 -5.52 22.41
C TRP A 136 -17.50 -4.01 22.34
N ARG A 137 -17.44 -3.32 23.49
CA ARG A 137 -17.10 -1.88 23.57
C ARG A 137 -15.72 -1.58 22.98
N HIS A 138 -14.77 -2.51 23.11
CA HIS A 138 -13.42 -2.30 22.59
C HIS A 138 -13.40 -2.29 21.05
N TYR A 139 -14.24 -3.09 20.40
CA TYR A 139 -14.41 -3.02 18.94
C TYR A 139 -15.04 -1.69 18.51
N GLY A 140 -15.99 -1.16 19.29
CA GLY A 140 -16.56 0.18 19.07
C GLY A 140 -15.51 1.29 19.14
N THR A 141 -14.66 1.28 20.18
CA THR A 141 -13.55 2.24 20.29
C THR A 141 -12.52 2.07 19.17
N ALA A 142 -12.19 0.84 18.79
CA ALA A 142 -11.28 0.57 17.67
C ALA A 142 -11.84 1.08 16.34
N ALA A 143 -13.15 0.93 16.12
CA ALA A 143 -13.83 1.51 14.96
C ALA A 143 -13.77 3.04 14.97
N LEU A 144 -13.91 3.70 16.13
CA LEU A 144 -13.73 5.16 16.23
C LEU A 144 -12.29 5.58 15.92
N ILE A 145 -11.29 4.88 16.46
CA ILE A 145 -9.86 5.13 16.15
C ILE A 145 -9.61 4.96 14.64
N LEU A 146 -10.24 3.98 13.99
CA LEU A 146 -10.14 3.78 12.54
C LEU A 146 -10.82 4.90 11.74
N LEU A 147 -12.04 5.28 12.12
CA LEU A 147 -12.88 6.18 11.33
C LEU A 147 -12.35 7.61 11.32
N VAL A 148 -11.72 8.08 12.41
CA VAL A 148 -11.16 9.45 12.50
C VAL A 148 -10.23 9.78 11.31
N PRO A 149 -9.13 9.04 11.09
CA PRO A 149 -8.22 9.35 9.98
C PRO A 149 -8.85 9.04 8.62
N VAL A 150 -9.66 7.99 8.48
CA VAL A 150 -10.32 7.64 7.22
C VAL A 150 -11.23 8.78 6.74
N VAL A 151 -12.04 9.35 7.64
CA VAL A 151 -12.92 10.48 7.31
C VAL A 151 -12.12 11.73 6.98
N LEU A 152 -11.04 12.02 7.70
CA LEU A 152 -10.17 13.17 7.42
C LEU A 152 -9.50 13.05 6.04
N ILE A 153 -9.02 11.86 5.68
CA ILE A 153 -8.39 11.61 4.37
C ILE A 153 -9.44 11.67 3.24
N ALA A 154 -10.63 11.10 3.47
CA ALA A 154 -11.72 11.17 2.49
C ALA A 154 -12.15 12.61 2.19
N LYS A 155 -12.09 13.51 3.18
CA LYS A 155 -12.31 14.96 3.01
C LYS A 155 -11.20 15.68 2.22
N GLN A 156 -10.03 15.06 2.03
CA GLN A 156 -8.90 15.59 1.24
C GLN A 156 -8.92 15.12 -0.23
N PRO A 157 -10.12 14.93 -0.78
CA PRO A 157 -10.44 14.08 -1.93
C PRO A 157 -9.50 12.90 -2.23
N ASP A 158 -8.93 12.21 -1.22
CA ASP A 158 -7.95 11.11 -1.40
C ASP A 158 -8.58 9.74 -1.12
N LEU A 159 -9.46 9.31 -2.02
CA LEU A 159 -10.22 8.07 -1.84
C LEU A 159 -9.33 6.82 -1.82
N GLY A 160 -8.29 6.77 -2.66
CA GLY A 160 -7.37 5.64 -2.72
C GLY A 160 -6.66 5.43 -1.38
N THR A 161 -6.10 6.50 -0.80
CA THR A 161 -5.43 6.39 0.50
C THR A 161 -6.42 6.10 1.63
N ALA A 162 -7.63 6.67 1.59
CA ALA A 162 -8.66 6.40 2.59
C ALA A 162 -9.04 4.91 2.63
N ILE A 163 -9.20 4.28 1.46
CA ILE A 163 -9.49 2.84 1.34
C ILE A 163 -8.35 2.01 1.89
N LEU A 164 -7.10 2.35 1.58
CA LEU A 164 -5.93 1.60 2.06
C LEU A 164 -5.74 1.71 3.57
N VAL A 165 -5.93 2.90 4.16
CA VAL A 165 -5.88 3.09 5.61
C VAL A 165 -7.05 2.38 6.30
N PHE A 166 -8.25 2.44 5.69
CA PHE A 166 -9.42 1.72 6.18
C PHE A 166 -9.18 0.21 6.18
N ALA A 167 -8.70 -0.35 5.06
CA ALA A 167 -8.40 -1.76 4.91
C ALA A 167 -7.36 -2.22 5.95
N ALA A 168 -6.23 -1.49 6.06
CA ALA A 168 -5.18 -1.77 7.03
C ALA A 168 -5.72 -1.86 8.46
N GLY A 169 -6.63 -0.97 8.83
CA GLY A 169 -7.26 -0.98 10.15
C GLY A 169 -8.31 -2.04 10.36
N PHE A 170 -9.17 -2.18 9.37
CA PHE A 170 -10.21 -3.18 9.36
C PHE A 170 -9.60 -4.58 9.53
N TYR A 171 -8.47 -4.88 8.88
CA TYR A 171 -7.77 -6.16 9.05
C TYR A 171 -7.33 -6.41 10.50
N ILE A 172 -6.85 -5.39 11.22
CA ILE A 172 -6.52 -5.53 12.63
C ILE A 172 -7.78 -5.86 13.45
N ILE A 173 -8.86 -5.10 13.26
CA ILE A 173 -10.13 -5.31 13.99
C ILE A 173 -10.69 -6.70 13.69
N PHE A 174 -10.62 -7.11 12.43
CA PHE A 174 -11.06 -8.41 11.97
C PHE A 174 -10.26 -9.54 12.63
N PHE A 175 -8.94 -9.50 12.53
CA PHE A 175 -8.07 -10.51 13.13
C PHE A 175 -8.08 -10.51 14.66
N ALA A 176 -8.48 -9.41 15.30
CA ALA A 176 -8.72 -9.35 16.75
C ALA A 176 -9.98 -10.11 17.19
N GLY A 177 -10.67 -10.82 16.28
CA GLY A 177 -11.78 -11.71 16.60
C GLY A 177 -13.17 -11.13 16.38
N LEU A 178 -13.31 -10.09 15.54
CA LEU A 178 -14.63 -9.58 15.18
C LEU A 178 -15.45 -10.65 14.47
N SER A 179 -16.67 -10.93 14.95
CA SER A 179 -17.49 -12.00 14.38
C SER A 179 -17.83 -11.74 12.90
N TRP A 180 -17.74 -12.78 12.07
CA TRP A 180 -18.06 -12.70 10.64
C TRP A 180 -19.51 -12.26 10.37
N LYS A 181 -20.43 -12.54 11.31
CA LYS A 181 -21.82 -12.07 11.28
C LYS A 181 -21.93 -10.54 11.29
N ILE A 182 -21.10 -9.86 12.09
CA ILE A 182 -21.06 -8.39 12.13
C ILE A 182 -20.53 -7.84 10.81
N ILE A 183 -19.52 -8.48 10.22
CA ILE A 183 -18.95 -8.07 8.93
C ILE A 183 -19.99 -8.19 7.83
N LEU A 184 -20.66 -9.34 7.74
CA LEU A 184 -21.77 -9.54 6.79
C LEU A 184 -22.89 -8.53 7.04
N GLY A 185 -23.23 -8.26 8.30
CA GLY A 185 -24.21 -7.22 8.65
C GLY A 185 -23.79 -5.82 8.19
N LEU A 186 -22.52 -5.44 8.35
CA LEU A 186 -22.00 -4.15 7.88
C LEU A 186 -21.97 -4.07 6.35
N VAL A 187 -21.59 -5.15 5.66
CA VAL A 187 -21.62 -5.22 4.20
C VAL A 187 -23.06 -5.10 3.68
N ALA A 188 -24.00 -5.84 4.29
CA ALA A 188 -25.41 -5.77 3.94
C ALA A 188 -26.00 -4.38 4.22
N ALA A 189 -25.68 -3.78 5.37
CA ALA A 189 -26.09 -2.42 5.70
C ALA A 189 -25.49 -1.38 4.74
N GLY A 190 -24.22 -1.53 4.36
CA GLY A 190 -23.57 -0.68 3.36
C GLY A 190 -24.21 -0.80 1.98
N ALA A 191 -24.54 -2.02 1.55
CA ALA A 191 -25.26 -2.26 0.30
C ALA A 191 -26.68 -1.66 0.33
N ALA A 192 -27.39 -1.82 1.44
CA ALA A 192 -28.71 -1.22 1.64
C ALA A 192 -28.67 0.31 1.68
N ALA A 193 -27.58 0.89 2.20
CA ALA A 193 -27.35 2.34 2.22
C ALA A 193 -26.86 2.90 0.88
N ALA A 194 -26.43 2.05 -0.08
CA ALA A 194 -25.84 2.49 -1.34
C ALA A 194 -26.74 3.42 -2.18
N PRO A 195 -28.07 3.20 -2.31
CA PRO A 195 -28.95 4.12 -3.03
C PRO A 195 -29.02 5.50 -2.39
N PHE A 196 -29.01 5.56 -1.05
CA PHE A 196 -28.99 6.83 -0.34
C PHE A 196 -27.62 7.52 -0.48
N ALA A 197 -26.54 6.77 -0.31
CA ALA A 197 -25.18 7.26 -0.50
C ALA A 197 -24.98 7.85 -1.90
N TRP A 198 -25.57 7.25 -2.94
CA TRP A 198 -25.53 7.76 -4.31
C TRP A 198 -26.01 9.20 -4.45
N THR A 199 -27.05 9.58 -3.70
CA THR A 199 -27.58 10.96 -3.70
C THR A 199 -26.64 11.96 -3.02
N MET A 200 -25.78 11.49 -2.12
CA MET A 200 -24.82 12.31 -1.36
C MET A 200 -23.42 12.34 -2.01
N LEU A 201 -23.18 11.54 -3.04
CA LEU A 201 -21.90 11.53 -3.74
C LEU A 201 -21.69 12.82 -4.52
N HIS A 202 -20.47 13.35 -4.45
CA HIS A 202 -20.06 14.47 -5.30
C HIS A 202 -20.02 14.03 -6.77
N ASP A 203 -20.15 14.99 -7.70
CA ASP A 203 -20.16 14.72 -9.14
C ASP A 203 -18.94 13.92 -9.61
N TYR A 204 -17.75 14.23 -9.08
CA TYR A 204 -16.52 13.50 -9.42
C TYR A 204 -16.55 12.03 -8.94
N GLN A 205 -17.23 11.73 -7.83
CA GLN A 205 -17.35 10.37 -7.30
C GLN A 205 -18.33 9.55 -8.15
N ARG A 206 -19.47 10.15 -8.51
CA ARG A 206 -20.44 9.54 -9.42
C ARG A 206 -19.82 9.27 -10.78
N LYS A 207 -19.07 10.24 -11.33
CA LYS A 207 -18.36 10.09 -12.60
C LYS A 207 -17.41 8.88 -12.58
N ARG A 208 -16.63 8.67 -11.52
CA ARG A 208 -15.75 7.49 -11.41
C ARG A 208 -16.49 6.15 -11.45
N ILE A 209 -17.68 6.07 -10.84
CA ILE A 209 -18.49 4.85 -10.86
C ILE A 209 -19.10 4.62 -12.25
N LEU A 210 -19.64 5.68 -12.86
CA LEU A 210 -20.22 5.60 -14.21
C LEU A 210 -19.17 5.27 -15.27
N THR A 211 -17.98 5.88 -15.19
CA THR A 211 -16.86 5.60 -16.10
C THR A 211 -16.28 4.20 -15.92
N LEU A 212 -16.49 3.53 -14.78
CA LEU A 212 -16.15 2.10 -14.64
C LEU A 212 -17.12 1.21 -15.43
N ILE A 213 -18.41 1.52 -15.37
CA ILE A 213 -19.47 0.76 -16.06
C ILE A 213 -19.41 1.01 -17.57
N ASP A 214 -19.23 2.27 -17.96
CA ASP A 214 -19.08 2.69 -19.34
C ASP A 214 -17.91 3.70 -19.46
N PRO A 215 -16.70 3.20 -19.77
CA PRO A 215 -15.53 4.05 -20.01
C PRO A 215 -15.70 5.06 -21.15
N THR A 216 -16.65 4.85 -22.07
CA THR A 216 -16.86 5.74 -23.22
C THR A 216 -17.54 7.06 -22.84
N THR A 217 -18.10 7.15 -21.63
CA THR A 217 -18.69 8.37 -21.07
C THR A 217 -17.68 9.47 -20.75
N ASP A 218 -16.39 9.12 -20.61
CA ASP A 218 -15.30 10.08 -20.36
C ASP A 218 -14.09 9.79 -21.27
N PRO A 219 -14.25 9.94 -22.59
CA PRO A 219 -13.27 9.49 -23.59
C PRO A 219 -12.00 10.36 -23.66
N LEU A 220 -11.95 11.46 -22.90
CA LEU A 220 -10.79 12.35 -22.78
C LEU A 220 -10.20 12.35 -21.35
N GLY A 221 -10.82 11.66 -20.41
CA GLY A 221 -10.44 11.69 -18.99
C GLY A 221 -10.10 10.30 -18.45
N THR A 222 -10.73 9.92 -17.34
CA THR A 222 -10.41 8.66 -16.67
C THR A 222 -10.77 7.44 -17.53
N GLY A 223 -11.83 7.55 -18.34
CA GLY A 223 -12.27 6.49 -19.25
C GLY A 223 -11.25 6.21 -20.35
N TYR A 224 -10.65 7.26 -20.91
CA TYR A 224 -9.53 7.14 -21.86
C TYR A 224 -8.39 6.31 -21.29
N HIS A 225 -7.99 6.58 -20.04
CA HIS A 225 -6.85 5.89 -19.44
C HIS A 225 -7.14 4.39 -19.27
N ILE A 226 -8.36 4.05 -18.81
CA ILE A 226 -8.80 2.66 -18.64
C ILE A 226 -8.76 1.95 -20.00
N ILE A 227 -9.38 2.54 -21.04
CA ILE A 227 -9.43 1.97 -22.39
C ILE A 227 -8.01 1.73 -22.92
N GLN A 228 -7.12 2.72 -22.82
CA GLN A 228 -5.74 2.58 -23.29
C GLN A 228 -4.95 1.53 -22.50
N SER A 229 -5.13 1.45 -21.17
CA SER A 229 -4.51 0.40 -20.38
C SER A 229 -5.01 -1.00 -20.75
N THR A 230 -6.31 -1.17 -21.01
CA THR A 230 -6.87 -2.44 -21.47
C THR A 230 -6.34 -2.83 -22.86
N ILE A 231 -6.23 -1.86 -23.78
CA ILE A 231 -5.64 -2.09 -25.12
C ILE A 231 -4.16 -2.46 -24.99
N ALA A 232 -3.39 -1.77 -24.14
CA ALA A 232 -1.97 -2.07 -23.91
C ALA A 232 -1.79 -3.50 -23.39
N ILE A 233 -2.56 -3.91 -22.37
CA ILE A 233 -2.57 -5.28 -21.84
C ILE A 233 -2.91 -6.28 -22.96
N GLY A 234 -3.98 -6.03 -23.72
CA GLY A 234 -4.40 -6.92 -24.80
C GLY A 234 -3.35 -7.05 -25.92
N SER A 235 -2.66 -5.95 -26.23
CA SER A 235 -1.66 -5.92 -27.28
C SER A 235 -0.35 -6.64 -26.93
N GLY A 236 -0.09 -6.91 -25.65
CA GLY A 236 1.05 -7.71 -25.21
C GLY A 236 0.93 -9.19 -25.60
N GLY A 237 -0.28 -9.71 -25.84
CA GLY A 237 -0.47 -11.13 -26.17
C GLY A 237 0.14 -12.07 -25.13
N ILE A 238 0.60 -13.25 -25.55
CA ILE A 238 1.15 -14.26 -24.63
C ILE A 238 2.58 -13.92 -24.18
N PHE A 239 3.43 -13.48 -25.10
CA PHE A 239 4.87 -13.31 -24.90
C PHE A 239 5.32 -11.87 -24.68
N GLY A 240 4.43 -10.90 -24.86
CA GLY A 240 4.76 -9.48 -24.83
C GLY A 240 5.32 -9.00 -26.17
N LYS A 241 5.44 -7.67 -26.30
CA LYS A 241 6.12 -7.03 -27.44
C LYS A 241 7.65 -6.99 -27.30
N GLY A 242 8.17 -7.37 -26.13
CA GLY A 242 9.56 -7.23 -25.76
C GLY A 242 9.85 -5.93 -25.01
N TRP A 243 10.88 -5.97 -24.18
CA TRP A 243 11.33 -4.82 -23.38
C TRP A 243 11.67 -3.63 -24.29
N LEU A 244 11.24 -2.42 -23.90
CA LEU A 244 11.36 -1.17 -24.67
C LEU A 244 10.56 -1.07 -25.97
N ASN A 245 9.81 -2.10 -26.36
CA ASN A 245 9.00 -2.10 -27.60
C ASN A 245 7.51 -1.79 -27.35
N GLY A 246 7.17 -1.20 -26.19
CA GLY A 246 5.80 -0.84 -25.85
C GLY A 246 5.27 0.32 -26.68
N THR A 247 4.33 0.07 -27.59
CA THR A 247 3.81 1.09 -28.51
C THR A 247 2.86 2.09 -27.84
N GLN A 248 1.99 1.62 -26.94
CA GLN A 248 1.00 2.49 -26.29
C GLN A 248 1.63 3.33 -25.17
N THR A 249 2.68 2.78 -24.56
CA THR A 249 3.39 3.41 -23.46
C THR A 249 4.38 4.46 -23.92
N HIS A 250 5.06 4.27 -25.06
CA HIS A 250 6.04 5.25 -25.56
C HIS A 250 5.41 6.47 -26.22
N LEU A 251 4.20 6.33 -26.78
CA LEU A 251 3.47 7.42 -27.44
C LEU A 251 2.65 8.31 -26.48
N GLU A 252 2.90 8.19 -25.16
CA GLU A 252 2.26 8.98 -24.09
C GLU A 252 0.72 8.92 -24.03
N PHE A 253 0.10 7.90 -24.65
CA PHE A 253 -1.35 7.69 -24.59
C PHE A 253 -1.85 7.30 -23.19
N ILE A 254 -0.96 6.91 -22.27
CA ILE A 254 -1.29 6.61 -20.87
C ILE A 254 -0.55 7.61 -19.96
N PRO A 255 -1.23 8.65 -19.45
CA PRO A 255 -0.67 9.49 -18.40
C PRO A 255 -0.53 8.69 -17.11
N GLU A 256 0.45 9.05 -16.27
CA GLU A 256 0.79 8.31 -15.04
C GLU A 256 1.20 6.83 -15.27
N LYS A 257 1.71 6.50 -16.48
CA LYS A 257 2.24 5.17 -16.85
C LYS A 257 3.35 4.65 -15.94
N HIS A 258 4.09 5.53 -15.27
CA HIS A 258 5.20 5.14 -14.40
C HIS A 258 4.78 4.92 -12.94
N THR A 259 3.59 5.39 -12.56
CA THR A 259 3.03 5.36 -11.20
C THR A 259 1.85 4.37 -11.18
N ASP A 260 0.64 4.84 -11.42
CA ASP A 260 -0.61 4.12 -11.19
C ASP A 260 -0.91 3.08 -12.28
N PHE A 261 -0.42 3.31 -13.51
CA PHE A 261 -0.67 2.44 -14.67
C PHE A 261 0.55 1.61 -15.11
N ILE A 262 1.56 1.47 -14.24
CA ILE A 262 2.80 0.71 -14.55
C ILE A 262 2.52 -0.74 -14.95
N PHE A 263 1.45 -1.34 -14.42
CA PHE A 263 1.07 -2.71 -14.76
C PHE A 263 0.67 -2.87 -16.23
N ALA A 264 0.13 -1.82 -16.87
CA ALA A 264 -0.17 -1.85 -18.30
C ALA A 264 1.11 -1.87 -19.14
N VAL A 265 2.13 -1.11 -18.70
CA VAL A 265 3.46 -1.12 -19.34
C VAL A 265 4.09 -2.50 -19.25
N PHE A 266 4.12 -3.06 -18.04
CA PHE A 266 4.65 -4.40 -17.81
C PHE A 266 3.92 -5.45 -18.66
N SER A 267 2.58 -5.38 -18.70
CA SER A 267 1.75 -6.31 -19.47
C SER A 267 1.97 -6.19 -20.98
N GLU A 268 2.14 -4.98 -21.52
CA GLU A 268 2.40 -4.79 -22.95
C GLU A 268 3.78 -5.38 -23.34
N GLU A 269 4.79 -5.20 -22.50
CA GLU A 269 6.17 -5.61 -22.78
C GLU A 269 6.42 -7.10 -22.58
N TRP A 270 5.85 -7.67 -21.51
CA TRP A 270 6.12 -9.06 -21.09
C TRP A 270 4.94 -10.01 -21.29
N GLY A 271 3.78 -9.49 -21.72
CA GLY A 271 2.59 -10.26 -22.03
C GLY A 271 2.03 -11.05 -20.86
N LEU A 272 1.21 -12.06 -21.19
CA LEU A 272 0.59 -12.94 -20.21
C LEU A 272 1.63 -13.71 -19.37
N MET A 273 2.72 -14.18 -19.98
CA MET A 273 3.74 -14.96 -19.26
C MET A 273 4.45 -14.11 -18.20
N GLY A 274 4.80 -12.86 -18.51
CA GLY A 274 5.33 -11.93 -17.51
C GLY A 274 4.34 -11.68 -16.38
N ASN A 275 3.07 -11.47 -16.71
CA ASN A 275 2.01 -11.26 -15.73
C ASN A 275 1.84 -12.45 -14.79
N LEU A 276 1.92 -13.68 -15.30
CA LEU A 276 1.88 -14.89 -14.48
C LEU A 276 3.09 -14.99 -13.53
N VAL A 277 4.30 -14.69 -14.01
CA VAL A 277 5.50 -14.66 -13.16
C VAL A 277 5.34 -13.61 -12.05
N LEU A 278 4.89 -12.41 -12.38
CA LEU A 278 4.68 -11.34 -11.41
C LEU A 278 3.61 -11.72 -10.38
N LEU A 279 2.52 -12.34 -10.81
CA LEU A 279 1.46 -12.83 -9.91
C LEU A 279 2.00 -13.89 -8.95
N ILE A 280 2.78 -14.87 -9.44
CA ILE A 280 3.42 -15.88 -8.60
C ILE A 280 4.35 -15.24 -7.58
N LEU A 281 5.15 -14.24 -7.97
CA LEU A 281 6.03 -13.52 -7.04
C LEU A 281 5.24 -12.80 -5.94
N TYR A 282 4.11 -12.16 -6.26
CA TYR A 282 3.24 -11.56 -5.24
C TYR A 282 2.60 -12.61 -4.34
N LEU A 283 2.16 -13.76 -4.88
CA LEU A 283 1.63 -14.86 -4.07
C LEU A 283 2.69 -15.42 -3.12
N LEU A 284 3.94 -15.56 -3.55
CA LEU A 284 5.05 -15.97 -2.71
C LEU A 284 5.37 -14.92 -1.63
N LEU A 285 5.37 -13.62 -1.99
CA LEU A 285 5.58 -12.51 -1.07
C LEU A 285 4.50 -12.51 0.03
N ILE A 286 3.23 -12.51 -0.37
CA ILE A 286 2.08 -12.50 0.54
C ILE A 286 2.06 -13.78 1.38
N GLY A 287 2.29 -14.94 0.75
CA GLY A 287 2.40 -16.22 1.44
C GLY A 287 3.45 -16.20 2.54
N ARG A 288 4.65 -15.66 2.26
CA ARG A 288 5.69 -15.47 3.29
C ARG A 288 5.24 -14.54 4.41
N CYS A 289 4.57 -13.44 4.09
CA CYS A 289 4.03 -12.51 5.10
C CYS A 289 2.99 -13.18 6.00
N VAL A 290 2.08 -13.99 5.43
CA VAL A 290 1.08 -14.76 6.18
C VAL A 290 1.77 -15.82 7.05
N MET A 291 2.81 -16.50 6.56
CA MET A 291 3.60 -17.42 7.39
C MET A 291 4.25 -16.71 8.58
N ILE A 292 4.78 -15.50 8.39
CA ILE A 292 5.33 -14.69 9.49
C ILE A 292 4.23 -14.36 10.52
N ALA A 293 3.04 -13.97 10.05
CA ALA A 293 1.90 -13.68 10.92
C ALA A 293 1.47 -14.90 11.73
N ALA A 294 1.33 -16.07 11.09
CA ALA A 294 0.93 -17.31 11.74
C ALA A 294 1.91 -17.75 12.85
N ASN A 295 3.21 -17.47 12.67
CA ASN A 295 4.27 -17.82 13.62
C ASN A 295 4.60 -16.68 14.60
N ALA A 296 3.84 -15.57 14.60
CA ALA A 296 4.15 -14.43 15.45
C ALA A 296 3.87 -14.73 16.94
N PRO A 297 4.80 -14.35 17.86
CA PRO A 297 4.77 -14.78 19.25
C PRO A 297 3.70 -14.07 20.10
N THR A 298 3.41 -12.81 19.81
CA THR A 298 2.43 -12.00 20.57
C THR A 298 1.21 -11.66 19.71
N LEU A 299 0.06 -11.42 20.35
CA LEU A 299 -1.16 -11.00 19.67
C LEU A 299 -0.91 -9.76 18.80
N SER A 300 -0.30 -8.72 19.36
CA SER A 300 0.03 -7.49 18.65
C SER A 300 0.80 -7.72 17.35
N SER A 301 1.81 -8.59 17.40
CA SER A 301 2.68 -8.91 16.26
C SER A 301 1.93 -9.75 15.23
N ARG A 302 1.07 -10.66 15.66
CA ARG A 302 0.21 -11.46 14.77
C ARG A 302 -0.78 -10.58 14.02
N LEU A 303 -1.47 -9.68 14.73
CA LEU A 303 -2.41 -8.73 14.15
C LEU A 303 -1.69 -7.84 13.12
N LEU A 304 -0.57 -7.24 13.52
CA LEU A 304 0.20 -6.32 12.69
C LEU A 304 0.75 -7.02 11.43
N ALA A 305 1.37 -8.19 11.57
CA ALA A 305 1.88 -8.95 10.45
C ALA A 305 0.75 -9.39 9.49
N GLY A 306 -0.39 -9.83 10.03
CA GLY A 306 -1.56 -10.19 9.23
C GLY A 306 -2.12 -9.01 8.45
N ALA A 307 -2.24 -7.83 9.08
CA ALA A 307 -2.71 -6.63 8.43
C ALA A 307 -1.75 -6.14 7.32
N ILE A 308 -0.43 -6.19 7.54
CA ILE A 308 0.55 -5.84 6.52
C ILE A 308 0.49 -6.83 5.33
N ALA A 309 0.34 -8.12 5.59
CA ALA A 309 0.20 -9.14 4.55
C ALA A 309 -1.04 -8.88 3.67
N LEU A 310 -2.20 -8.64 4.28
CA LEU A 310 -3.43 -8.31 3.55
C LEU A 310 -3.38 -6.94 2.88
N ASN A 311 -2.62 -5.98 3.43
CA ASN A 311 -2.37 -4.73 2.74
C ASN A 311 -1.60 -4.96 1.44
N PHE A 312 -0.51 -5.72 1.43
CA PHE A 312 0.20 -6.03 0.17
C PHE A 312 -0.72 -6.69 -0.86
N PHE A 313 -1.56 -7.63 -0.42
CA PHE A 313 -2.60 -8.18 -1.28
C PHE A 313 -3.52 -7.10 -1.84
N THR A 314 -4.04 -6.22 -0.99
CA THR A 314 -4.98 -5.15 -1.39
C THR A 314 -4.36 -4.18 -2.38
N TYR A 315 -3.11 -3.76 -2.15
CA TYR A 315 -2.41 -2.88 -3.09
C TYR A 315 -2.24 -3.55 -4.46
N SER A 316 -1.74 -4.79 -4.49
CA SER A 316 -1.54 -5.51 -5.75
C SER A 316 -2.85 -5.78 -6.47
N PHE A 317 -3.87 -6.25 -5.75
CA PHE A 317 -5.20 -6.54 -6.30
C PHE A 317 -5.91 -5.28 -6.80
N VAL A 318 -5.89 -4.19 -6.03
CA VAL A 318 -6.52 -2.93 -6.43
C VAL A 318 -5.82 -2.32 -7.64
N ASN A 319 -4.48 -2.30 -7.66
CA ASN A 319 -3.75 -1.76 -8.80
C ASN A 319 -3.99 -2.60 -10.07
N MET A 320 -3.76 -3.91 -10.02
CA MET A 320 -3.96 -4.79 -11.18
C MET A 320 -5.42 -4.79 -11.63
N GLY A 321 -6.38 -4.80 -10.70
CA GLY A 321 -7.81 -4.72 -10.99
C GLY A 321 -8.21 -3.39 -11.62
N MET A 322 -7.65 -2.28 -11.16
CA MET A 322 -7.88 -0.96 -11.74
C MET A 322 -7.36 -0.87 -13.18
N VAL A 323 -6.13 -1.32 -13.40
CA VAL A 323 -5.46 -1.22 -14.71
C VAL A 323 -6.06 -2.19 -15.74
N SER A 324 -6.63 -3.32 -15.29
CA SER A 324 -7.38 -4.25 -16.14
C SER A 324 -8.84 -3.85 -16.37
N GLY A 325 -9.34 -2.79 -15.74
CA GLY A 325 -10.73 -2.33 -15.87
C GLY A 325 -11.74 -3.08 -15.01
N ILE A 326 -11.30 -3.91 -14.07
CA ILE A 326 -12.16 -4.64 -13.11
C ILE A 326 -12.61 -3.74 -11.96
N LEU A 327 -11.76 -2.79 -11.54
CA LEU A 327 -11.99 -1.88 -10.42
C LEU A 327 -11.92 -0.41 -10.83
N PRO A 328 -12.58 0.51 -10.11
CA PRO A 328 -12.53 1.93 -10.43
C PRO A 328 -11.13 2.52 -10.19
N VAL A 329 -10.79 3.54 -10.97
CA VAL A 329 -9.50 4.23 -10.85
C VAL A 329 -9.41 5.03 -9.55
N VAL A 330 -8.56 4.57 -8.64
CA VAL A 330 -8.38 5.12 -7.30
C VAL A 330 -6.98 5.68 -7.04
N GLY A 331 -6.02 5.44 -7.94
CA GLY A 331 -4.65 5.96 -7.84
C GLY A 331 -3.83 5.29 -6.75
N VAL A 332 -3.75 3.95 -6.80
CA VAL A 332 -2.99 3.14 -5.86
C VAL A 332 -1.79 2.55 -6.60
N PRO A 333 -0.55 2.75 -6.11
CA PRO A 333 0.64 2.23 -6.78
C PRO A 333 0.76 0.71 -6.60
N LEU A 334 1.37 0.06 -7.59
CA LEU A 334 1.71 -1.36 -7.53
C LEU A 334 2.93 -1.57 -6.60
N PRO A 335 2.86 -2.41 -5.55
CA PRO A 335 3.93 -2.50 -4.56
C PRO A 335 5.27 -2.91 -5.16
N PHE A 336 6.32 -2.14 -4.87
CA PHE A 336 7.70 -2.38 -5.34
C PHE A 336 7.94 -2.28 -6.86
N VAL A 337 6.89 -2.07 -7.66
CA VAL A 337 6.99 -1.94 -9.13
C VAL A 337 6.81 -0.49 -9.56
N SER A 338 5.81 0.21 -9.03
CA SER A 338 5.52 1.60 -9.38
C SER A 338 6.61 2.59 -8.92
N TYR A 339 6.78 3.65 -9.70
CA TYR A 339 7.52 4.84 -9.26
C TYR A 339 6.75 5.56 -8.14
N GLY A 340 7.45 5.97 -7.09
CA GLY A 340 6.83 6.74 -6.01
C GLY A 340 7.61 6.66 -4.70
N GLY A 341 8.29 7.74 -4.32
CA GLY A 341 9.20 7.72 -3.18
C GLY A 341 8.52 7.44 -1.84
N THR A 342 7.48 8.19 -1.49
CA THR A 342 6.80 8.07 -0.19
C THR A 342 6.09 6.73 -0.02
N ALA A 343 5.34 6.30 -1.04
CA ALA A 343 4.67 5.00 -1.04
C ALA A 343 5.68 3.86 -0.89
N LEU A 344 6.81 3.92 -1.61
CA LEU A 344 7.86 2.92 -1.52
C LEU A 344 8.46 2.86 -0.11
N VAL A 345 8.74 3.99 0.54
CA VAL A 345 9.17 4.02 1.94
C VAL A 345 8.15 3.35 2.85
N THR A 346 6.85 3.62 2.70
CA THR A 346 5.82 2.97 3.56
C THR A 346 5.75 1.46 3.36
N LEU A 347 5.86 0.97 2.13
CA LEU A 347 5.86 -0.47 1.83
C LEU A 347 7.09 -1.17 2.44
N PHE A 348 8.26 -0.54 2.31
CA PHE A 348 9.51 -1.02 2.91
C PHE A 348 9.51 -0.96 4.44
N LEU A 349 8.88 0.05 5.05
CA LEU A 349 8.64 0.07 6.50
C LEU A 349 7.78 -1.12 6.94
N GLY A 350 6.73 -1.46 6.17
CA GLY A 350 5.93 -2.66 6.39
C GLY A 350 6.75 -3.95 6.35
N LEU A 351 7.65 -4.08 5.36
CA LEU A 351 8.60 -5.21 5.30
C LEU A 351 9.54 -5.24 6.50
N GLY A 352 10.08 -4.09 6.91
CA GLY A 352 10.96 -4.00 8.08
C GLY A 352 10.26 -4.45 9.36
N ILE A 353 8.99 -4.08 9.53
CA ILE A 353 8.15 -4.55 10.66
C ILE A 353 7.99 -6.08 10.60
N LEU A 354 7.69 -6.65 9.43
CA LEU A 354 7.54 -8.11 9.26
C LEU A 354 8.84 -8.85 9.57
N MET A 355 9.98 -8.36 9.09
CA MET A 355 11.30 -8.93 9.35
C MET A 355 11.64 -8.87 10.85
N SER A 356 11.35 -7.73 11.50
CA SER A 356 11.50 -7.57 12.94
C SER A 356 10.66 -8.59 13.72
N ILE A 357 9.38 -8.78 13.34
CA ILE A 357 8.48 -9.76 13.98
C ILE A 357 8.99 -11.20 13.81
N HIS A 358 9.52 -11.55 12.63
CA HIS A 358 9.97 -12.91 12.36
C HIS A 358 11.22 -13.30 13.17
N THR A 359 12.17 -12.37 13.30
CA THR A 359 13.52 -12.61 13.80
C THR A 359 13.64 -12.36 15.31
N HIS A 360 12.93 -11.38 15.86
CA HIS A 360 12.87 -11.12 17.30
C HIS A 360 11.90 -12.07 18.02
N ARG A 361 12.12 -13.39 17.87
CA ARG A 361 11.34 -14.39 18.59
C ARG A 361 11.73 -14.34 20.06
N MET A 362 10.75 -14.06 20.92
CA MET A 362 10.95 -14.33 22.35
C MET A 362 11.09 -15.84 22.51
N LEU A 363 12.26 -16.28 22.95
CA LEU A 363 12.46 -17.65 23.41
C LEU A 363 11.47 -17.91 24.54
N VAL A 364 10.37 -18.59 24.23
CA VAL A 364 9.56 -19.23 25.25
C VAL A 364 10.47 -20.29 25.86
N LYS A 365 11.05 -20.00 27.03
CA LYS A 365 11.54 -21.08 27.90
C LYS A 365 10.31 -21.94 28.19
N LYS A 366 10.31 -23.16 27.64
CA LYS A 366 9.36 -24.20 28.01
C LYS A 366 9.45 -24.47 29.50
#